data_AF-D7FJ87-F1
#
_entry.id   AF-D7FJ87-F1
#
_cell.length_a   1.000
_cell.length_b   1.000
_cell.length_c   1.000
_cell.angle_alpha   90.00
_cell.angle_beta   90.00
_cell.angle_gamma   90.00
#
_symmetry.space_group_name_H-M   'P 1'
#
loop_
_entity.id
_entity.type
_entity.pdbx_description
1 polymer ?
#
loop_
_entity_poly.entity_id
_entity_poly.type
_entity_poly.pdbx_seq_one_letter_code
_entity_poly.pdbx_strand_id
1 'polypeptide(L)'
;MAFAKTNGWTGAVIAGCSKRQKEFQFHDPPGSIICVRHEDHRPKDDNIGKWLVSGTKVLAGHFFWDFRLMAAPPYLMVTTLRNPLELFVSALQFKHRDETRTLAGATRFVTSQMRTILGLEGLGQLGFIRVFLNDTGAVGYNPRGVYTHNETWAMAAESVEHLNTFLVVGVVEQYEGFVEVLKHTLDPGLENPSVWTTGAKVQNNKSPVSSRDVLRNIDPYLVRLYNETRLDLQWKVYEVALQLWDSRCREVLPRSDHERYCDVPRHADILD
;
A
#
# COMPACT_ATOMS: atom_id res chain seq x y z
N MET A 1 20.40 27.89 -22.84
CA MET A 1 20.17 29.25 -22.35
C MET A 1 18.67 29.51 -22.39
N ALA A 2 18.03 29.63 -21.22
CA ALA A 2 16.74 30.28 -20.97
C ALA A 2 16.33 29.93 -19.53
N PHE A 3 16.57 30.84 -18.58
CA PHE A 3 15.98 30.77 -17.26
C PHE A 3 14.62 31.46 -17.34
N ALA A 4 13.55 30.73 -17.07
CA ALA A 4 12.25 31.31 -16.78
C ALA A 4 12.01 31.24 -15.27
N LYS A 5 12.21 32.37 -14.60
CA LYS A 5 11.60 32.66 -13.30
C LYS A 5 10.09 32.64 -13.51
N THR A 6 9.41 31.67 -12.91
CA THR A 6 8.01 31.84 -12.51
C THR A 6 7.93 31.49 -11.03
N ASN A 7 7.38 32.41 -10.25
CA ASN A 7 7.25 32.28 -8.82
C ASN A 7 6.39 31.04 -8.49
N GLY A 8 6.99 30.10 -7.77
CA GLY A 8 6.32 29.09 -6.96
C GLY A 8 5.39 28.13 -7.71
N TRP A 9 5.92 27.21 -8.54
CA TRP A 9 5.16 26.01 -8.97
C TRP A 9 6.03 24.94 -9.66
N THR A 10 5.93 23.66 -9.22
CA THR A 10 6.17 22.42 -10.03
C THR A 10 5.55 21.18 -9.34
N GLY A 11 4.90 20.28 -10.08
CA GLY A 11 4.49 18.91 -9.62
C GLY A 11 2.99 18.59 -9.69
N ALA A 12 2.64 17.40 -10.20
CA ALA A 12 1.30 16.85 -10.50
C ALA A 12 1.01 15.55 -9.70
N VAL A 13 -0.23 15.04 -9.69
CA VAL A 13 -0.66 13.79 -9.00
C VAL A 13 -0.70 12.61 -9.97
N ILE A 14 -0.28 11.43 -9.52
CA ILE A 14 -0.15 10.17 -10.26
C ILE A 14 -0.57 8.99 -9.34
N ALA A 15 -1.52 8.17 -9.81
CA ALA A 15 -2.15 6.97 -9.23
C ALA A 15 -2.32 5.79 -10.21
N GLY A 16 -2.58 4.59 -9.70
CA GLY A 16 -2.62 3.37 -10.51
C GLY A 16 -3.92 3.19 -11.31
N CYS A 17 -3.86 3.37 -12.63
CA CYS A 17 -4.95 2.99 -13.56
C CYS A 17 -5.00 1.47 -13.78
N SER A 18 -6.10 0.81 -13.40
CA SER A 18 -6.42 -0.54 -13.90
C SER A 18 -6.74 -0.48 -15.40
N LYS A 19 -6.46 -1.56 -16.16
CA LYS A 19 -6.67 -1.63 -17.63
C LYS A 19 -8.12 -1.40 -18.10
N ARG A 20 -9.10 -1.20 -17.22
CA ARG A 20 -10.54 -1.13 -17.56
C ARG A 20 -11.27 0.17 -17.21
N GLN A 21 -10.62 1.20 -16.67
CA GLN A 21 -11.31 2.48 -16.49
C GLN A 21 -11.30 3.28 -17.79
N LYS A 22 -12.37 3.09 -18.57
CA LYS A 22 -12.83 4.05 -19.57
C LYS A 22 -13.17 5.35 -18.85
N GLU A 23 -12.54 6.43 -19.28
CA GLU A 23 -12.93 7.84 -19.13
C GLU A 23 -13.89 8.13 -17.96
N PHE A 24 -13.32 8.55 -16.83
CA PHE A 24 -14.09 9.35 -15.89
C PHE A 24 -14.15 10.78 -16.43
N GLN A 25 -15.27 11.15 -17.03
CA GLN A 25 -15.65 12.55 -17.19
C GLN A 25 -16.22 13.04 -15.86
N PHE A 26 -15.56 14.00 -15.21
CA PHE A 26 -16.11 14.70 -14.06
C PHE A 26 -16.43 16.15 -14.43
N HIS A 27 -17.71 16.49 -14.29
CA HIS A 27 -18.19 17.84 -14.05
C HIS A 27 -17.91 18.21 -12.57
N ASP A 28 -17.68 19.50 -12.32
CA ASP A 28 -17.44 20.16 -11.02
C ASP A 28 -18.26 19.63 -9.81
N PRO A 29 -17.74 19.69 -8.55
CA PRO A 29 -16.54 20.40 -8.05
C PRO A 29 -15.59 19.53 -7.15
N PRO A 30 -14.59 20.07 -6.40
CA PRO A 30 -13.19 19.65 -6.39
C PRO A 30 -12.84 18.48 -5.45
N GLY A 31 -12.16 17.47 -6.00
CA GLY A 31 -11.67 16.30 -5.24
C GLY A 31 -11.07 15.25 -6.18
N SER A 32 -10.03 15.61 -6.94
CA SER A 32 -9.49 14.75 -7.99
C SER A 32 -8.16 14.08 -7.60
N ILE A 33 -8.20 12.75 -7.45
CA ILE A 33 -7.05 11.84 -7.42
C ILE A 33 -6.71 11.49 -8.88
N ILE A 34 -5.45 11.59 -9.32
CA ILE A 34 -5.06 11.42 -10.74
C ILE A 34 -4.07 10.28 -10.92
N CYS A 35 -4.13 9.57 -12.06
CA CYS A 35 -3.44 8.32 -12.36
C CYS A 35 -2.25 8.37 -13.38
N VAL A 36 -1.04 7.94 -13.00
CA VAL A 36 0.20 7.75 -13.81
C VAL A 36 0.51 6.35 -14.32
N ARG A 37 0.80 6.12 -15.61
CA ARG A 37 1.54 4.92 -16.03
C ARG A 37 3.03 5.21 -16.17
N HIS A 38 3.84 4.22 -15.80
CA HIS A 38 5.31 4.27 -15.80
C HIS A 38 5.94 4.41 -17.21
N GLU A 39 5.17 4.24 -18.29
CA GLU A 39 5.78 4.01 -19.61
C GLU A 39 5.64 5.14 -20.63
N ASP A 40 4.71 6.08 -20.52
CA ASP A 40 4.63 7.17 -21.51
C ASP A 40 3.87 8.38 -20.96
N HIS A 41 4.43 9.57 -21.21
CA HIS A 41 3.84 10.91 -21.09
C HIS A 41 4.44 11.80 -19.98
N ARG A 42 5.37 12.66 -20.42
CA ARG A 42 5.54 14.00 -19.81
C ARG A 42 4.21 14.75 -19.95
N PRO A 43 3.66 15.37 -18.90
CA PRO A 43 2.43 16.13 -19.02
C PRO A 43 2.67 17.37 -19.91
N LYS A 44 1.98 17.43 -21.04
CA LYS A 44 1.77 18.65 -21.81
C LYS A 44 0.33 19.09 -21.52
N ASP A 45 0.07 19.87 -20.45
CA ASP A 45 -1.12 20.74 -20.42
C ASP A 45 -1.27 21.62 -19.17
N ASP A 46 -1.92 22.76 -19.39
CA ASP A 46 -2.11 23.94 -18.53
C ASP A 46 -3.06 23.76 -17.32
N ASN A 47 -3.45 22.53 -16.98
CA ASN A 47 -4.43 22.25 -15.90
C ASN A 47 -3.85 22.29 -14.48
N ILE A 48 -2.68 22.88 -14.32
CA ILE A 48 -1.87 23.02 -13.10
C ILE A 48 -2.64 23.65 -11.91
N GLY A 49 -3.82 24.24 -12.07
CA GLY A 49 -4.63 24.76 -10.95
C GLY A 49 -5.38 23.72 -10.09
N LYS A 50 -5.53 22.47 -10.53
CA LYS A 50 -6.49 21.49 -9.94
C LYS A 50 -5.91 20.49 -8.91
N TRP A 51 -4.72 20.74 -8.35
CA TRP A 51 -3.89 19.71 -7.69
C TRP A 51 -3.59 19.97 -6.20
N LEU A 52 -4.38 20.81 -5.54
CA LEU A 52 -4.14 21.24 -4.16
C LEU A 52 -5.09 20.52 -3.20
N VAL A 53 -4.54 19.74 -2.28
CA VAL A 53 -5.23 19.31 -1.04
C VAL A 53 -4.65 20.15 0.09
N SER A 54 -5.44 21.05 0.67
CA SER A 54 -4.98 21.99 1.70
C SER A 54 -3.68 22.75 1.32
N GLY A 55 -3.52 23.09 0.04
CA GLY A 55 -2.31 23.75 -0.48
C GLY A 55 -1.13 22.81 -0.82
N THR A 56 -1.25 21.50 -0.57
CA THR A 56 -0.21 20.49 -0.86
C THR A 56 -0.57 19.64 -2.08
N LYS A 57 0.45 19.25 -2.86
CA LYS A 57 0.31 18.32 -4.00
C LYS A 57 0.58 16.90 -3.54
N VAL A 58 -0.29 15.97 -3.93
CA VAL A 58 -0.18 14.55 -3.56
C VAL A 58 0.32 13.74 -4.76
N LEU A 59 1.25 12.82 -4.57
CA LEU A 59 1.62 11.81 -5.57
C LEU A 59 1.36 10.45 -4.93
N ALA A 60 0.58 9.57 -5.56
CA ALA A 60 0.10 8.36 -4.90
C ALA A 60 -0.09 7.21 -5.88
N GLY A 61 0.90 6.34 -6.06
CA GLY A 61 0.84 5.23 -6.99
C GLY A 61 1.67 4.02 -6.53
N HIS A 62 1.83 3.04 -7.40
CA HIS A 62 2.74 1.92 -7.16
C HIS A 62 4.14 2.30 -7.61
N PHE A 63 4.82 3.11 -6.80
CA PHE A 63 6.18 3.57 -7.05
C PHE A 63 7.19 2.73 -6.30
N PHE A 64 8.35 2.49 -6.92
CA PHE A 64 9.52 2.00 -6.20
C PHE A 64 10.12 3.11 -5.33
N TRP A 65 10.89 2.72 -4.33
CA TRP A 65 11.58 3.61 -3.40
C TRP A 65 12.33 4.77 -4.09
N ASP A 66 13.02 4.48 -5.19
CA ASP A 66 13.83 5.47 -5.91
C ASP A 66 13.04 6.56 -6.63
N PHE A 67 11.71 6.43 -6.72
CA PHE A 67 10.86 7.52 -7.21
C PHE A 67 11.06 8.81 -6.40
N ARG A 68 11.46 8.72 -5.13
CA ARG A 68 11.78 9.87 -4.30
C ARG A 68 12.91 10.75 -4.87
N LEU A 69 13.79 10.19 -5.71
CA LEU A 69 14.87 10.94 -6.38
C LEU A 69 14.34 11.85 -7.49
N MET A 70 13.12 11.58 -7.97
CA MET A 70 12.42 12.39 -8.96
C MET A 70 11.57 13.50 -8.32
N ALA A 71 11.44 13.51 -6.99
CA ALA A 71 10.70 14.53 -6.24
C ALA A 71 11.67 15.59 -5.69
N ALA A 72 11.43 16.86 -6.01
CA ALA A 72 12.19 17.97 -5.43
C ALA A 72 11.79 18.17 -3.95
N PRO A 73 12.74 18.23 -3.01
CA PRO A 73 12.45 18.56 -1.62
C PRO A 73 11.91 20.01 -1.44
N PRO A 74 11.11 20.28 -0.39
CA PRO A 74 10.67 19.34 0.65
C PRO A 74 9.48 18.48 0.19
N TYR A 75 9.51 17.18 0.52
CA TYR A 75 8.39 16.26 0.32
C TYR A 75 8.17 15.40 1.56
N LEU A 76 6.94 14.92 1.72
CA LEU A 76 6.55 13.99 2.77
C LEU A 76 6.13 12.68 2.10
N MET A 77 6.60 11.56 2.64
CA MET A 77 6.20 10.24 2.17
C MET A 77 5.29 9.59 3.19
N VAL A 78 4.17 9.06 2.70
CA VAL A 78 3.24 8.27 3.50
C VAL A 78 2.93 6.98 2.77
N THR A 79 2.74 5.89 3.49
CA THR A 79 2.42 4.59 2.91
C THR A 79 1.55 3.77 3.85
N THR A 80 0.95 2.71 3.33
CA THR A 80 0.22 1.72 4.12
C THR A 80 0.67 0.32 3.76
N LEU A 81 0.91 -0.52 4.76
CA LEU A 81 1.11 -1.96 4.56
C LEU A 81 -0.14 -2.74 4.98
N ARG A 82 -0.20 -4.01 4.63
CA ARG A 82 -1.29 -4.92 4.98
C ARG A 82 -0.71 -6.22 5.47
N ASN A 83 -1.44 -6.89 6.36
CA ASN A 83 -1.16 -8.25 6.79
C ASN A 83 -0.77 -9.13 5.58
N PRO A 84 0.42 -9.76 5.59
CA PRO A 84 0.94 -10.51 4.44
C PRO A 84 0.01 -11.61 3.92
N LEU A 85 -0.66 -12.35 4.81
CA LEU A 85 -1.64 -13.38 4.42
C LEU A 85 -2.86 -12.76 3.76
N GLU A 86 -3.43 -11.73 4.37
CA GLU A 86 -4.61 -11.07 3.81
C GLU A 86 -4.32 -10.40 2.46
N LEU A 87 -3.12 -9.83 2.31
CA LEU A 87 -2.64 -9.26 1.06
C LEU A 87 -2.50 -10.34 -0.01
N PHE A 88 -1.92 -11.50 0.32
CA PHE A 88 -1.81 -12.63 -0.60
C PHE A 88 -3.19 -13.06 -1.11
N VAL A 89 -4.14 -13.28 -0.19
CA VAL A 89 -5.52 -13.66 -0.54
C VAL A 89 -6.19 -12.58 -1.39
N SER A 90 -6.08 -11.31 -0.98
CA SER A 90 -6.68 -10.19 -1.72
C SER A 90 -6.08 -10.03 -3.12
N ALA A 91 -4.78 -10.26 -3.29
CA ALA A 91 -4.10 -10.18 -4.58
C ALA A 91 -4.54 -11.30 -5.51
N LEU A 92 -4.71 -12.54 -5.01
CA LEU A 92 -5.26 -13.65 -5.79
C LEU A 92 -6.69 -13.37 -6.23
N GLN A 93 -7.55 -12.92 -5.31
CA GLN A 93 -8.93 -12.56 -5.63
C GLN A 93 -9.01 -11.42 -6.66
N PHE A 94 -8.11 -10.43 -6.57
CA PHE A 94 -8.06 -9.35 -7.54
C PHE A 94 -7.69 -9.83 -8.95
N LYS A 95 -6.73 -10.76 -9.07
CA LYS A 95 -6.28 -11.31 -10.36
C LYS A 95 -7.25 -12.34 -10.95
N HIS A 96 -7.96 -13.06 -10.08
CA HIS A 96 -8.82 -14.19 -10.44
C HIS A 96 -10.25 -13.95 -9.93
N ARG A 97 -10.80 -12.78 -10.28
CA ARG A 97 -12.10 -12.34 -9.76
C ARG A 97 -13.23 -13.32 -10.09
N ASP A 98 -13.16 -13.99 -11.23
CA ASP A 98 -14.23 -14.88 -11.70
C ASP A 98 -14.23 -16.21 -10.93
N GLU A 99 -13.05 -16.72 -10.63
CA GLU A 99 -12.84 -17.95 -9.86
C GLU A 99 -13.11 -17.76 -8.37
N THR A 100 -12.98 -16.52 -7.88
CA THR A 100 -13.06 -16.16 -6.46
C THR A 100 -14.33 -15.39 -6.07
N ARG A 101 -15.35 -15.36 -6.93
CA ARG A 101 -16.63 -14.64 -6.66
C ARG A 101 -17.39 -15.14 -5.44
N THR A 102 -17.22 -16.41 -5.08
CA THR A 102 -17.92 -17.04 -3.95
C THR A 102 -16.91 -17.50 -2.91
N LEU A 103 -17.32 -17.61 -1.64
CA LEU A 103 -16.45 -18.07 -0.56
C LEU A 103 -15.84 -19.45 -0.89
N ALA A 104 -16.65 -20.42 -1.30
CA ALA A 104 -16.16 -21.75 -1.67
C ALA A 104 -15.17 -21.72 -2.86
N GLY A 105 -15.45 -20.89 -3.88
CA GLY A 105 -14.55 -20.69 -5.01
C GLY A 105 -13.21 -20.08 -4.59
N ALA A 106 -13.26 -19.02 -3.78
CA ALA A 106 -12.10 -18.32 -3.24
C ALA A 106 -11.25 -19.24 -2.35
N THR A 107 -11.87 -19.94 -1.40
CA THR A 107 -11.20 -20.93 -0.52
C THR A 107 -10.48 -21.99 -1.35
N ARG A 108 -11.18 -22.67 -2.27
CA ARG A 108 -10.58 -23.71 -3.12
C ARG A 108 -9.42 -23.17 -3.95
N PHE A 109 -9.58 -22.00 -4.56
CA PHE A 109 -8.55 -21.39 -5.39
C PHE A 109 -7.32 -21.01 -4.55
N VAL A 110 -7.51 -20.31 -3.43
CA VAL A 110 -6.41 -19.90 -2.53
C VAL A 110 -5.70 -21.12 -1.93
N THR A 111 -6.43 -22.14 -1.49
CA THR A 111 -5.86 -23.43 -1.03
C THR A 111 -4.96 -24.04 -2.09
N SER A 112 -5.42 -24.09 -3.35
CA SER A 112 -4.64 -24.62 -4.45
C SER A 112 -3.36 -23.81 -4.67
N GLN A 113 -3.45 -22.47 -4.64
CA GLN A 113 -2.28 -21.61 -4.83
C GLN A 113 -1.25 -21.73 -3.70
N MET A 114 -1.70 -21.80 -2.44
CA MET A 114 -0.81 -22.05 -1.30
C MET A 114 -0.04 -23.36 -1.47
N ARG A 115 -0.72 -24.45 -1.81
CA ARG A 115 -0.09 -25.76 -2.05
C ARG A 115 0.91 -25.72 -3.21
N THR A 116 0.53 -25.09 -4.33
CA THR A 116 1.42 -24.93 -5.48
C THR A 116 2.70 -24.20 -5.09
N ILE A 117 2.60 -23.06 -4.40
CA ILE A 117 3.76 -22.27 -3.99
C ILE A 117 4.61 -23.00 -2.95
N LEU A 118 4.00 -23.74 -2.02
CA LEU A 118 4.73 -24.57 -1.07
C LEU A 118 5.57 -25.64 -1.77
N GLY A 119 5.07 -26.22 -2.86
CA GLY A 119 5.79 -27.21 -3.65
C GLY A 119 6.95 -26.67 -4.50
N LEU A 120 7.16 -25.35 -4.57
CA LEU A 120 8.27 -24.75 -5.30
C LEU A 120 9.47 -24.52 -4.38
N GLU A 121 10.61 -25.14 -4.67
CA GLU A 121 11.84 -24.90 -3.91
C GLU A 121 12.39 -23.49 -4.16
N GLY A 122 12.96 -22.87 -3.12
CA GLY A 122 13.71 -21.61 -3.23
C GLY A 122 12.91 -20.32 -3.50
N LEU A 123 11.58 -20.37 -3.67
CA LEU A 123 10.78 -19.16 -3.91
C LEU A 123 10.30 -18.53 -2.60
N GLY A 124 11.04 -17.55 -2.09
CA GLY A 124 10.52 -16.57 -1.13
C GLY A 124 9.53 -15.62 -1.82
N GLN A 125 8.33 -15.41 -1.26
CA GLN A 125 7.41 -14.41 -1.77
C GLN A 125 7.89 -13.03 -1.33
N LEU A 126 8.44 -12.25 -2.25
CA LEU A 126 8.90 -10.88 -1.97
C LEU A 126 7.74 -9.88 -1.82
N GLY A 127 6.52 -10.20 -2.25
CA GLY A 127 5.31 -9.41 -1.94
C GLY A 127 5.48 -7.89 -2.10
N PHE A 128 5.28 -7.15 -1.00
CA PHE A 128 5.50 -5.69 -0.97
C PHE A 128 6.96 -5.25 -0.72
N ILE A 129 7.86 -6.14 -0.27
CA ILE A 129 9.30 -5.85 -0.05
C ILE A 129 9.91 -5.26 -1.31
N ARG A 130 9.54 -5.80 -2.48
CA ARG A 130 10.02 -5.34 -3.79
C ARG A 130 9.83 -3.84 -4.04
N VAL A 131 8.79 -3.24 -3.45
CA VAL A 131 8.44 -1.82 -3.65
C VAL A 131 9.45 -0.91 -2.95
N PHE A 132 10.10 -1.42 -1.91
CA PHE A 132 11.08 -0.68 -1.13
C PHE A 132 12.52 -0.94 -1.58
N LEU A 133 12.76 -1.64 -2.69
CA LEU A 133 14.11 -1.83 -3.20
C LEU A 133 14.54 -0.63 -4.06
N ASN A 134 15.82 -0.27 -4.01
CA ASN A 134 16.43 0.69 -4.94
C ASN A 134 16.39 0.17 -6.40
N ASP A 135 16.60 1.03 -7.39
CA ASP A 135 16.53 0.73 -8.83
C ASP A 135 17.44 -0.43 -9.22
N THR A 136 18.63 -0.58 -8.61
CA THR A 136 19.50 -1.75 -8.84
C THR A 136 18.87 -3.05 -8.35
N GLY A 137 18.18 -3.02 -7.20
CA GLY A 137 17.42 -4.15 -6.65
C GLY A 137 16.08 -4.41 -7.35
N ALA A 138 15.42 -3.36 -7.84
CA ALA A 138 14.12 -3.42 -8.52
C ALA A 138 14.25 -3.76 -10.02
N VAL A 139 15.28 -3.28 -10.71
CA VAL A 139 15.57 -3.63 -12.12
C VAL A 139 16.18 -5.03 -12.23
N GLY A 140 16.90 -5.48 -11.19
CA GLY A 140 17.32 -6.89 -11.03
C GLY A 140 16.18 -7.82 -10.59
N TYR A 141 14.98 -7.29 -10.33
CA TYR A 141 13.83 -8.09 -9.91
C TYR A 141 13.22 -8.86 -11.09
N ASN A 142 13.56 -10.15 -11.18
CA ASN A 142 12.86 -11.11 -12.00
C ASN A 142 11.71 -11.70 -11.16
N PRO A 143 10.42 -11.50 -11.51
CA PRO A 143 9.29 -12.12 -10.83
C PRO A 143 9.26 -13.66 -10.94
N ARG A 144 10.13 -14.23 -11.79
CA ARG A 144 10.41 -15.66 -11.91
C ARG A 144 11.82 -16.03 -11.41
N GLY A 145 12.56 -15.06 -10.88
CA GLY A 145 13.87 -15.24 -10.31
C GLY A 145 13.76 -16.02 -9.00
N VAL A 146 14.63 -17.01 -8.85
CA VAL A 146 14.85 -17.68 -7.57
C VAL A 146 15.94 -16.89 -6.86
N TYR A 147 15.56 -16.21 -5.78
CA TYR A 147 16.49 -15.47 -4.93
C TYR A 147 16.95 -16.39 -3.81
N THR A 148 18.23 -16.31 -3.48
CA THR A 148 18.77 -16.99 -2.31
C THR A 148 18.18 -16.39 -1.04
N HIS A 149 18.17 -17.17 0.05
CA HIS A 149 17.70 -16.70 1.35
C HIS A 149 18.42 -15.41 1.79
N ASN A 150 19.75 -15.34 1.59
CA ASN A 150 20.56 -14.17 1.95
C ASN A 150 20.17 -12.92 1.16
N GLU A 151 19.92 -13.04 -0.15
CA GLU A 151 19.45 -11.91 -0.97
C GLU A 151 18.08 -11.42 -0.50
N THR A 152 17.14 -12.34 -0.28
CA THR A 152 15.80 -11.98 0.21
C THR A 152 15.84 -11.34 1.61
N TRP A 153 16.76 -11.77 2.47
CA TRP A 153 16.94 -11.19 3.79
C TRP A 153 17.51 -9.77 3.71
N ALA A 154 18.51 -9.54 2.86
CA ALA A 154 19.07 -8.20 2.62
C ALA A 154 18.00 -7.23 2.08
N MET A 155 17.16 -7.70 1.14
CA MET A 155 16.03 -6.94 0.62
C MET A 155 15.02 -6.56 1.72
N ALA A 156 14.75 -7.46 2.65
CA ALA A 156 13.86 -7.19 3.79
C ALA A 156 14.48 -6.15 4.75
N ALA A 157 15.77 -6.24 5.03
CA ALA A 157 16.50 -5.28 5.85
C ALA A 157 16.50 -3.88 5.22
N GLU A 158 16.81 -3.77 3.93
CA GLU A 158 16.74 -2.50 3.18
C GLU A 158 15.31 -1.91 3.20
N SER A 159 14.29 -2.76 3.07
CA SER A 159 12.90 -2.31 3.17
C SER A 159 12.57 -1.71 4.54
N VAL A 160 13.09 -2.29 5.61
CA VAL A 160 12.93 -1.76 6.97
C VAL A 160 13.63 -0.41 7.10
N GLU A 161 14.85 -0.26 6.62
CA GLU A 161 15.57 1.01 6.63
C GLU A 161 14.77 2.10 5.89
N HIS A 162 14.22 1.77 4.73
CA HIS A 162 13.41 2.72 3.95
C HIS A 162 12.08 3.06 4.62
N LEU A 163 11.40 2.11 5.28
CA LEU A 163 10.17 2.40 6.02
C LEU A 163 10.36 3.47 7.12
N ASN A 164 11.52 3.49 7.77
CA ASN A 164 11.84 4.46 8.82
C ASN A 164 11.95 5.92 8.32
N THR A 165 11.99 6.13 7.01
CA THR A 165 12.05 7.48 6.41
C THR A 165 10.67 8.09 6.12
N PHE A 166 9.61 7.27 6.13
CA PHE A 166 8.26 7.73 5.88
C PHE A 166 7.76 8.54 7.07
N LEU A 167 7.03 9.63 6.80
CA LEU A 167 6.38 10.42 7.84
C LEU A 167 5.33 9.58 8.57
N VAL A 168 4.51 8.87 7.80
CA VAL A 168 3.47 7.97 8.30
C VAL A 168 3.55 6.64 7.56
N VAL A 169 3.74 5.56 8.32
CA VAL A 169 3.52 4.19 7.87
C VAL A 169 2.26 3.67 8.55
N GLY A 170 1.17 3.60 7.78
CA GLY A 170 -0.10 3.05 8.24
C GLY A 170 -0.23 1.56 7.99
N VAL A 171 -1.32 1.00 8.51
CA VAL A 171 -1.74 -0.36 8.18
C VAL A 171 -3.19 -0.38 7.69
N VAL A 172 -3.47 -1.21 6.68
CA VAL A 172 -4.80 -1.29 6.03
C VAL A 172 -5.88 -1.72 7.01
N GLU A 173 -5.52 -2.53 8.00
CA GLU A 173 -6.40 -2.99 9.08
C GLU A 173 -6.93 -1.83 9.93
N GLN A 174 -6.23 -0.70 9.98
CA GLN A 174 -6.61 0.53 10.66
C GLN A 174 -6.68 1.73 9.70
N TYR A 175 -7.26 1.52 8.52
CA TYR A 175 -7.33 2.58 7.50
C TYR A 175 -8.09 3.84 7.97
N GLU A 176 -9.13 3.69 8.79
CA GLU A 176 -9.82 4.84 9.40
C GLU A 176 -8.85 5.64 10.29
N GLY A 177 -8.09 4.94 11.14
CA GLY A 177 -7.05 5.55 11.95
C GLY A 177 -6.00 6.24 11.11
N PHE A 178 -5.56 5.62 10.01
CA PHE A 178 -4.60 6.21 9.08
C PHE A 178 -5.09 7.55 8.51
N VAL A 179 -6.37 7.62 8.10
CA VAL A 179 -6.99 8.87 7.63
C VAL A 179 -7.01 9.93 8.74
N GLU A 180 -7.33 9.56 9.98
CA GLU A 180 -7.34 10.49 11.12
C GLU A 180 -5.92 10.99 11.47
N VAL A 181 -4.91 10.12 11.46
CA VAL A 181 -3.50 10.54 11.64
C VAL A 181 -3.09 11.53 10.56
N LEU A 182 -3.40 11.25 9.28
CA LEU A 182 -3.09 12.17 8.19
C LEU A 182 -3.82 13.51 8.33
N LYS A 183 -5.08 13.49 8.75
CA LYS A 183 -5.87 14.69 9.03
C LYS A 183 -5.23 15.57 10.08
N HIS A 184 -4.88 15.00 11.24
CA HIS A 184 -4.21 15.75 12.31
C HIS A 184 -2.79 16.19 11.94
N THR A 185 -2.11 15.47 11.04
CA THR A 185 -0.75 15.81 10.61
C THR A 185 -0.73 16.91 9.54
N LEU A 186 -1.64 16.86 8.57
CA LEU A 186 -1.63 17.74 7.38
C LEU A 186 -2.61 18.90 7.48
N ASP A 187 -3.62 18.80 8.33
CA ASP A 187 -4.66 19.82 8.56
C ASP A 187 -4.96 19.97 10.06
N PRO A 188 -3.97 20.39 10.88
CA PRO A 188 -4.12 20.46 12.34
C PRO A 188 -5.21 21.44 12.79
N GLY A 189 -5.54 22.44 11.95
CA GLY A 189 -6.63 23.39 12.19
C GLY A 189 -8.02 22.86 11.79
N LEU A 190 -8.10 21.68 11.16
CA LEU A 190 -9.32 21.08 10.64
C LEU A 190 -10.08 22.00 9.66
N GLU A 191 -9.34 22.75 8.85
CA GLU A 191 -9.88 23.77 7.95
C GLU A 191 -10.50 23.15 6.69
N ASN A 192 -10.20 21.88 6.38
CA ASN A 192 -10.57 21.22 5.13
C ASN A 192 -11.46 19.96 5.33
N PRO A 193 -12.61 20.05 6.02
CA PRO A 193 -13.41 18.88 6.39
C PRO A 193 -13.96 18.06 5.20
N SER A 194 -14.15 18.67 4.03
CA SER A 194 -14.64 18.01 2.82
C SER A 194 -13.66 16.98 2.27
N VAL A 195 -12.35 17.26 2.36
CA VAL A 195 -11.28 16.36 1.92
C VAL A 195 -11.32 15.07 2.73
N TRP A 196 -11.34 15.21 4.06
CA TRP A 196 -11.29 14.08 4.99
C TRP A 196 -12.58 13.25 4.97
N THR A 197 -13.73 13.92 4.84
CA THR A 197 -15.03 13.23 4.68
C THR A 197 -15.08 12.38 3.41
N THR A 198 -14.45 12.85 2.33
CA THR A 198 -14.37 12.10 1.08
C THR A 198 -13.39 10.94 1.21
N GLY A 199 -12.19 11.18 1.76
CA GLY A 199 -11.17 10.16 1.99
C GLY A 199 -11.67 8.99 2.83
N ALA A 200 -12.40 9.26 3.91
CA ALA A 200 -13.01 8.23 4.77
C ALA A 200 -14.01 7.32 4.05
N LYS A 201 -14.61 7.77 2.93
CA LYS A 201 -15.59 7.00 2.15
C LYS A 201 -14.97 6.11 1.07
N VAL A 202 -13.68 6.29 0.74
CA VAL A 202 -13.02 5.54 -0.34
C VAL A 202 -12.48 4.21 0.18
N GLN A 203 -13.37 3.22 0.39
CA GLN A 203 -12.98 1.80 0.48
C GLN A 203 -13.32 1.08 -0.83
N ASN A 204 -12.61 1.42 -1.91
CA ASN A 204 -12.99 0.99 -3.28
C ASN A 204 -12.33 -0.29 -3.80
N ASN A 205 -11.57 -1.03 -2.99
CA ASN A 205 -10.97 -2.31 -3.40
C ASN A 205 -11.44 -3.48 -2.53
N LYS A 206 -12.76 -3.62 -2.36
CA LYS A 206 -13.31 -4.80 -1.70
C LYS A 206 -13.07 -6.03 -2.58
N SER A 207 -12.35 -7.01 -2.04
CA SER A 207 -12.31 -8.35 -2.64
C SER A 207 -13.73 -8.92 -2.66
N PRO A 208 -14.08 -9.77 -3.65
CA PRO A 208 -15.41 -10.37 -3.71
C PRO A 208 -15.82 -11.05 -2.40
N VAL A 209 -14.84 -11.65 -1.72
CA VAL A 209 -14.99 -12.27 -0.41
C VAL A 209 -13.94 -11.69 0.55
N SER A 210 -14.29 -11.54 1.83
CA SER A 210 -13.36 -11.16 2.89
C SER A 210 -12.16 -12.10 2.92
N SER A 211 -10.93 -11.56 2.91
CA SER A 211 -9.72 -12.37 3.03
C SER A 211 -9.73 -13.22 4.31
N ARG A 212 -10.29 -12.69 5.40
CA ARG A 212 -10.40 -13.42 6.68
C ARG A 212 -11.35 -14.61 6.59
N ASP A 213 -12.50 -14.43 5.93
CA ASP A 213 -13.47 -15.52 5.77
C ASP A 213 -12.88 -16.64 4.90
N VAL A 214 -12.15 -16.28 3.84
CA VAL A 214 -11.42 -17.24 3.01
C VAL A 214 -10.42 -18.01 3.86
N LEU A 215 -9.56 -17.32 4.63
CA LEU A 215 -8.53 -17.96 5.47
C LEU A 215 -9.12 -18.89 6.53
N ARG A 216 -10.22 -18.50 7.19
CA ARG A 216 -10.93 -19.34 8.19
C ARG A 216 -11.52 -20.63 7.61
N ASN A 217 -11.74 -20.68 6.30
CA ASN A 217 -12.26 -21.87 5.61
C ASN A 217 -11.16 -22.73 4.98
N ILE A 218 -9.88 -22.37 5.13
CA ILE A 218 -8.74 -23.18 4.71
C ILE A 218 -8.26 -23.99 5.91
N ASP A 219 -7.71 -25.17 5.65
CA ASP A 219 -7.02 -25.98 6.66
C ASP A 219 -5.99 -25.12 7.43
N PRO A 220 -6.15 -24.95 8.76
CA PRO A 220 -5.26 -24.12 9.58
C PRO A 220 -3.80 -24.59 9.52
N TYR A 221 -3.55 -25.89 9.34
CA TYR A 221 -2.19 -26.41 9.17
C TYR A 221 -1.54 -25.86 7.90
N LEU A 222 -2.28 -25.84 6.79
CA LEU A 222 -1.79 -25.30 5.53
C LEU A 222 -1.54 -23.79 5.63
N VAL A 223 -2.44 -23.04 6.27
CA VAL A 223 -2.26 -21.59 6.48
C VAL A 223 -1.00 -21.33 7.29
N ARG A 224 -0.83 -22.03 8.43
CA ARG A 224 0.37 -21.89 9.27
C ARG A 224 1.65 -22.25 8.51
N LEU A 225 1.67 -23.39 7.82
CA LEU A 225 2.83 -23.83 7.04
C LEU A 225 3.20 -22.81 5.95
N TYR A 226 2.22 -22.30 5.20
CA TYR A 226 2.45 -21.25 4.20
C TYR A 226 2.99 -19.97 4.83
N ASN A 227 2.42 -19.58 5.96
CA ASN A 227 2.79 -18.38 6.69
C ASN A 227 4.26 -18.41 7.14
N GLU A 228 4.67 -19.52 7.76
CA GLU A 228 6.01 -19.70 8.32
C GLU A 228 7.09 -19.88 7.26
N THR A 229 6.76 -20.45 6.09
CA THR A 229 7.77 -20.84 5.09
C THR A 229 7.86 -19.90 3.90
N ARG A 230 6.80 -19.11 3.61
CA ARG A 230 6.75 -18.26 2.41
C ARG A 230 6.57 -16.79 2.71
N LEU A 231 6.11 -16.42 3.90
CA LEU A 231 5.81 -15.03 4.27
C LEU A 231 6.66 -14.49 5.42
N ASP A 232 7.58 -15.29 5.96
CA ASP A 232 8.43 -14.94 7.11
C ASP A 232 9.13 -13.58 6.98
N LEU A 233 9.69 -13.27 5.80
CA LEU A 233 10.35 -11.99 5.56
C LEU A 233 9.36 -10.84 5.41
N GLN A 234 8.20 -11.07 4.80
CA GLN A 234 7.15 -10.04 4.73
C GLN A 234 6.63 -9.72 6.13
N TRP A 235 6.55 -10.72 7.01
CA TRP A 235 6.19 -10.52 8.41
C TRP A 235 7.18 -9.62 9.14
N LYS A 236 8.49 -9.85 8.99
CA LYS A 236 9.50 -8.98 9.61
C LYS A 236 9.33 -7.51 9.22
N VAL A 237 9.08 -7.23 7.95
CA VAL A 237 8.87 -5.85 7.48
C VAL A 237 7.53 -5.29 7.98
N TYR A 238 6.47 -6.12 8.00
CA TYR A 238 5.16 -5.71 8.49
C TYR A 238 5.15 -5.45 10.01
N GLU A 239 5.89 -6.21 10.80
CA GLU A 239 6.06 -5.99 12.25
C GLU A 239 6.67 -4.61 12.54
N VAL A 240 7.67 -4.19 11.75
CA VAL A 240 8.21 -2.83 11.84
C VAL A 240 7.14 -1.79 11.48
N ALA A 241 6.35 -2.02 10.44
CA ALA A 241 5.25 -1.12 10.10
C ALA A 241 4.20 -1.02 11.21
N LEU A 242 3.90 -2.11 11.93
CA LEU A 242 3.02 -2.08 13.10
C LEU A 242 3.59 -1.22 14.23
N GLN A 243 4.90 -1.31 14.49
CA GLN A 243 5.57 -0.50 15.50
C GLN A 243 5.57 0.99 15.12
N LEU A 244 5.89 1.30 13.87
CA LEU A 244 5.85 2.66 13.35
C LEU A 244 4.43 3.24 13.40
N TRP A 245 3.42 2.42 13.07
CA TRP A 245 2.01 2.80 13.16
C TRP A 245 1.58 3.10 14.59
N ASP A 246 1.82 2.17 15.53
CA ASP A 246 1.42 2.35 16.93
C ASP A 246 2.05 3.61 17.54
N SER A 247 3.35 3.80 17.32
CA SER A 247 4.09 4.98 17.77
C SER A 247 3.51 6.27 17.20
N ARG A 248 3.39 6.37 15.86
CA ARG A 248 2.91 7.59 15.20
C ARG A 248 1.45 7.90 15.52
N CYS A 249 0.61 6.87 15.57
CA CYS A 249 -0.81 7.02 15.87
C CYS A 249 -1.02 7.61 17.26
N ARG A 250 -0.29 7.09 18.27
CA ARG A 250 -0.38 7.57 19.65
C ARG A 250 0.26 8.93 19.88
N GLU A 251 1.29 9.26 19.09
CA GLU A 251 1.93 10.58 19.09
C GLU A 251 0.97 11.66 18.57
N VAL A 252 0.24 11.38 17.49
CA VAL A 252 -0.57 12.37 16.76
C VAL A 252 -1.99 12.49 17.31
N LEU A 253 -2.63 11.37 17.67
CA LEU A 253 -4.04 11.36 18.07
C LEU A 253 -4.22 11.56 19.59
N PRO A 254 -5.34 12.16 20.02
CA PRO A 254 -5.66 12.27 21.43
C PRO A 254 -5.87 10.88 22.06
N ARG A 255 -5.59 10.76 23.36
CA ARG A 255 -5.67 9.48 24.09
C ARG A 255 -7.04 8.81 24.03
N SER A 256 -8.13 9.57 23.88
CA SER A 256 -9.49 9.05 23.72
C SER A 256 -9.67 8.18 22.47
N ASP A 257 -8.80 8.38 21.48
CA ASP A 257 -8.96 7.82 20.15
C ASP A 257 -8.01 6.62 19.92
N HIS A 258 -7.11 6.37 20.87
CA HIS A 258 -6.06 5.34 20.75
C HIS A 258 -6.63 3.93 20.65
N GLU A 259 -7.60 3.57 21.48
CA GLU A 259 -8.23 2.24 21.47
C GLU A 259 -8.92 1.95 20.12
N ARG A 260 -9.53 2.99 19.54
CA ARG A 260 -10.28 2.84 18.29
C ARG A 260 -9.36 2.74 17.07
N TYR A 261 -8.33 3.57 17.01
CA TYR A 261 -7.57 3.77 15.78
C TYR A 261 -6.15 3.21 15.82
N CYS A 262 -5.51 3.12 16.99
CA CYS A 262 -4.11 2.69 17.08
C CYS A 262 -3.99 1.19 17.30
N ASP A 263 -4.97 0.56 17.95
CA ASP A 263 -4.91 -0.87 18.29
C ASP A 263 -5.23 -1.75 17.08
N VAL A 264 -4.21 -2.37 16.51
CA VAL A 264 -4.37 -3.33 15.40
C VAL A 264 -4.73 -4.70 15.98
N PRO A 265 -5.81 -5.36 15.52
CA PRO A 265 -6.15 -6.71 15.95
C PRO A 265 -4.94 -7.65 15.83
N ARG A 266 -4.57 -8.33 16.91
CA ARG A 266 -3.36 -9.14 16.97
C ARG A 266 -3.51 -10.38 16.08
N HIS A 267 -2.38 -10.85 15.55
CA HIS A 267 -2.34 -11.97 14.59
C HIS A 267 -2.78 -13.32 15.14
N ALA A 268 -2.69 -13.53 16.46
CA ALA A 268 -3.17 -14.75 17.11
C ALA A 268 -4.65 -15.01 16.80
N ASP A 269 -5.46 -13.95 16.74
CA ASP A 269 -6.91 -14.01 16.53
C ASP A 269 -7.33 -14.47 15.11
N ILE A 270 -6.39 -14.62 14.17
CA ILE A 270 -6.64 -15.12 12.81
C ILE A 270 -6.42 -16.64 12.72
N LEU A 271 -5.59 -17.20 13.60
CA LEU A 271 -5.19 -18.61 13.58
C LEU A 271 -5.85 -19.45 14.68
N ASP A 272 -6.44 -18.80 15.69
CA ASP A 272 -7.29 -19.40 16.73
C ASP A 272 -8.78 -19.42 16.31
#